data_AF-A0A7S3Q9I6-F1
#
_entry.id   AF-A0A7S3Q9I6-F1
#
_cell.length_a   1.000
_cell.length_b   1.000
_cell.length_c   1.000
_cell.angle_alpha   90.00
_cell.angle_beta   90.00
_cell.angle_gamma   90.00
#
_symmetry.space_group_name_H-M   'P 1'
#
loop_
_entity.id
_entity.type
_entity.pdbx_description
1 polymer ?
#
loop_
_entity_poly.entity_id
_entity_poly.type
_entity_poly.pdbx_seq_one_letter_code
_entity_poly.pdbx_strand_id
1 'polypeptide(L)'
;AEAFNQDVSNWNDSTPTPPGPSPTPTPPTPTPSNLPSNCSDDCDFKFDLNFAPAKKGCFWLTKNKKKASKRKETYCAKSEISNACEATCSSTCDNDSSFKFKLANSIGANKDVNCAWITKNRKKSASRKEKYCGTHGTYCVSACGRCSA
;
A
#
# COMPACT_ATOMS: atom_id res chain seq x y z
N ALA A 1 88.10 4.27 11.61
CA ALA A 1 87.15 3.28 11.09
C ALA A 1 85.76 3.83 11.36
N GLU A 2 85.19 4.47 10.36
CA GLU A 2 83.87 5.08 10.35
C GLU A 2 82.87 4.08 9.78
N ALA A 3 81.72 3.93 10.41
CA ALA A 3 80.53 3.30 9.86
C ALA A 3 79.35 3.80 10.73
N PHE A 4 78.21 4.23 10.21
CA PHE A 4 77.70 4.25 8.86
C PHE A 4 76.65 5.36 8.74
N ASN A 5 76.48 5.81 7.51
CA ASN A 5 75.91 7.07 7.07
C ASN A 5 74.38 6.99 6.88
N GLN A 6 73.76 8.16 7.01
CA GLN A 6 72.57 8.68 6.31
C GLN A 6 71.14 8.20 6.61
N ASP A 7 70.43 9.23 7.10
CA ASP A 7 69.00 9.56 7.10
C ASP A 7 68.37 9.69 5.69
N VAL A 8 67.05 9.86 5.71
CA VAL A 8 66.06 10.27 4.69
C VAL A 8 65.55 9.22 3.71
N SER A 9 64.30 8.78 3.94
CA SER A 9 63.20 8.88 2.95
C SER A 9 61.85 8.48 3.54
N ASN A 10 60.92 9.45 3.54
CA ASN A 10 59.46 9.37 3.47
C ASN A 10 58.73 8.37 4.35
N TRP A 11 57.83 8.82 5.24
CA TRP A 11 56.40 8.44 5.21
C TRP A 11 55.53 9.55 5.82
N ASN A 12 54.70 10.09 4.93
CA ASN A 12 53.54 10.97 5.03
C ASN A 12 52.97 11.36 6.41
N ASP A 13 52.86 12.68 6.52
CA ASP A 13 51.83 13.46 7.20
C ASP A 13 50.41 12.89 7.01
N SER A 14 49.72 12.60 8.11
CA SER A 14 48.25 12.66 8.25
C SER A 14 47.86 12.54 9.72
N THR A 15 47.44 13.66 10.31
CA THR A 15 46.84 13.76 11.64
C THR A 15 45.49 13.01 11.71
N PRO A 16 45.17 12.31 12.82
CA PRO A 16 43.87 11.68 12.99
C PRO A 16 42.79 12.66 13.48
N THR A 17 41.67 12.76 12.75
CA THR A 17 40.42 13.45 13.13
C THR A 17 39.60 12.59 14.12
N PRO A 18 38.88 13.20 15.10
CA PRO A 18 38.07 12.46 16.07
C PRO A 18 36.82 11.80 15.46
N PRO A 19 36.31 10.70 16.04
CA PRO A 19 35.14 9.99 15.54
C PRO A 19 33.84 10.77 15.78
N GLY A 20 33.07 10.98 14.70
CA GLY A 20 31.74 11.58 14.74
C GLY A 20 30.67 10.65 15.35
N PRO A 21 29.49 11.18 15.71
CA PRO A 21 28.43 10.43 16.40
C PRO A 21 27.86 9.30 15.53
N SER A 22 27.73 8.13 16.15
CA SER A 22 27.20 6.88 15.59
C SER A 22 25.72 7.02 15.17
N PRO A 23 25.31 6.51 13.98
CA PRO A 23 23.91 6.54 13.57
C PRO A 23 23.06 5.60 14.44
N THR A 24 21.97 6.13 14.99
CA THR A 24 20.93 5.36 15.69
C THR A 24 20.33 4.30 14.76
N PRO A 25 20.09 3.06 15.21
CA PRO A 25 19.41 2.05 14.40
C PRO A 25 17.97 2.50 14.11
N THR A 26 17.66 2.70 12.83
CA THR A 26 16.32 2.97 12.32
C THR A 26 15.40 1.79 12.65
N PRO A 27 14.15 2.01 13.11
CA PRO A 27 13.16 0.93 13.24
C PRO A 27 13.03 0.17 11.92
N PRO A 28 12.85 -1.16 11.94
CA PRO A 28 12.64 -1.91 10.71
C PRO A 28 11.42 -1.33 9.99
N THR A 29 11.67 -0.79 8.79
CA THR A 29 10.59 -0.46 7.86
C THR A 29 9.83 -1.77 7.63
N PRO A 30 8.49 -1.82 7.81
CA PRO A 30 7.75 -3.03 7.51
C PRO A 30 7.99 -3.34 6.03
N THR A 31 8.74 -4.41 5.79
CA THR A 31 8.96 -4.98 4.48
C THR A 31 7.59 -5.14 3.82
N PRO A 32 7.37 -4.67 2.58
CA PRO A 32 6.14 -4.96 1.87
C PRO A 32 6.04 -6.49 1.77
N SER A 33 5.17 -7.06 2.59
CA SER A 33 4.81 -8.48 2.55
C SER A 33 4.39 -8.75 1.11
N ASN A 34 5.05 -9.72 0.46
CA ASN A 34 4.86 -10.11 -0.93
C ASN A 34 3.39 -10.09 -1.34
N LEU A 35 2.92 -8.94 -1.80
CA LEU A 35 1.58 -8.80 -2.31
C LEU A 35 1.63 -9.23 -3.76
N PRO A 36 0.80 -10.20 -4.19
CA PRO A 36 0.78 -10.62 -5.58
C PRO A 36 0.57 -9.41 -6.49
N SER A 37 1.42 -9.31 -7.52
CA SER A 37 1.54 -8.15 -8.43
C SER A 37 0.26 -7.82 -9.23
N ASN A 38 -0.81 -8.61 -9.08
CA ASN A 38 -2.00 -8.56 -9.94
C ASN A 38 -3.28 -8.14 -9.20
N CYS A 39 -3.20 -7.69 -7.95
CA CYS A 39 -4.39 -7.27 -7.21
C CYS A 39 -4.92 -5.90 -7.65
N SER A 40 -5.55 -5.86 -8.83
CA SER A 40 -6.22 -4.70 -9.40
C SER A 40 -7.65 -5.03 -9.85
N ASP A 41 -8.58 -4.12 -9.61
CA ASP A 41 -9.91 -4.12 -10.22
C ASP A 41 -9.86 -3.25 -11.48
N ASP A 42 -10.58 -3.63 -12.53
CA ASP A 42 -10.93 -2.79 -13.65
C ASP A 42 -12.04 -1.81 -13.22
N CYS A 43 -11.70 -0.52 -13.26
CA CYS A 43 -12.57 0.56 -12.79
C CYS A 43 -13.64 0.96 -13.82
N ASP A 44 -13.40 0.65 -15.10
CA ASP A 44 -14.34 0.85 -16.19
C ASP A 44 -15.29 -0.33 -16.33
N PHE A 45 -14.88 -1.53 -15.92
CA PHE A 45 -15.74 -2.71 -15.92
C PHE A 45 -17.07 -2.46 -15.18
N LYS A 46 -18.14 -2.90 -15.85
CA LYS A 46 -19.52 -2.83 -15.36
C LYS A 46 -20.21 -4.14 -15.72
N PHE A 47 -20.83 -4.78 -14.74
CA PHE A 47 -21.62 -5.99 -14.90
C PHE A 47 -23.08 -5.78 -14.49
N ASP A 48 -23.96 -6.59 -15.05
CA ASP A 48 -25.38 -6.60 -14.75
C ASP A 48 -25.67 -7.37 -13.45
N LEU A 49 -26.67 -6.89 -12.72
CA LEU A 49 -27.20 -7.59 -11.55
C LEU A 49 -28.34 -8.49 -12.00
N ASN A 50 -28.42 -9.72 -11.46
CA ASN A 50 -29.47 -10.68 -11.83
C ASN A 50 -30.92 -10.16 -11.63
N PHE A 51 -31.11 -9.09 -10.84
CA PHE A 51 -32.42 -8.57 -10.46
C PHE A 51 -32.56 -7.05 -10.61
N ALA A 52 -31.61 -6.36 -11.25
CA ALA A 52 -31.69 -4.90 -11.37
C ALA A 52 -31.06 -4.38 -12.67
N PRO A 53 -31.70 -3.40 -13.33
CA PRO A 53 -31.26 -2.89 -14.63
C PRO A 53 -30.01 -2.00 -14.54
N ALA A 54 -29.57 -1.63 -13.34
CA ALA A 54 -28.46 -0.70 -13.17
C ALA A 54 -27.14 -1.45 -13.02
N LYS A 55 -26.28 -1.37 -14.04
CA LYS A 55 -24.92 -1.93 -14.02
C LYS A 55 -24.10 -1.47 -12.81
N LYS A 56 -23.16 -2.31 -12.38
CA LYS A 56 -22.29 -2.07 -11.23
C LYS A 56 -20.84 -2.44 -11.55
N GLY A 57 -19.90 -1.69 -11.00
CA GLY A 57 -18.48 -2.07 -11.01
C GLY A 57 -18.06 -2.79 -9.73
N CYS A 58 -16.81 -3.23 -9.67
CA CYS A 58 -16.21 -4.04 -8.61
C CYS A 58 -16.48 -3.50 -7.19
N PHE A 59 -16.36 -2.18 -6.99
CA PHE A 59 -16.63 -1.53 -5.70
C PHE A 59 -18.02 -1.85 -5.11
N TRP A 60 -19.03 -2.11 -5.95
CA TRP A 60 -20.36 -2.44 -5.43
C TRP A 60 -20.37 -3.75 -4.62
N LEU A 61 -19.51 -4.71 -4.95
CA LEU A 61 -19.43 -6.00 -4.26
C LEU A 61 -19.10 -5.79 -2.77
N THR A 62 -18.22 -4.85 -2.44
CA THR A 62 -17.79 -4.56 -1.06
C THR A 62 -18.51 -3.38 -0.41
N LYS A 63 -19.25 -2.58 -1.19
CA LYS A 63 -19.95 -1.35 -0.74
C LYS A 63 -20.88 -1.52 0.47
N ASN A 64 -21.46 -2.70 0.66
CA ASN A 64 -22.28 -3.01 1.83
C ASN A 64 -21.67 -4.20 2.57
N LYS A 65 -21.00 -3.93 3.70
CA LYS A 65 -20.30 -4.95 4.50
C LYS A 65 -21.18 -6.16 4.86
N LYS A 66 -22.44 -5.92 5.25
CA LYS A 66 -23.39 -7.00 5.61
C LYS A 66 -23.75 -7.88 4.42
N LYS A 67 -23.64 -7.37 3.19
CA LYS A 67 -23.96 -8.09 1.95
C LYS A 67 -22.70 -8.50 1.15
N ALA A 68 -21.51 -8.11 1.61
CA ALA A 68 -20.29 -8.23 0.82
C ALA A 68 -19.95 -9.69 0.53
N SER A 69 -19.98 -10.55 1.55
CA SER A 69 -19.71 -11.98 1.38
C SER A 69 -20.68 -12.62 0.40
N LYS A 70 -21.99 -12.37 0.55
CA LYS A 70 -23.00 -12.94 -0.36
C LYS A 70 -22.86 -12.43 -1.79
N ARG A 71 -22.50 -11.15 -1.96
CA ARG A 71 -22.21 -10.56 -3.28
C ARG A 71 -20.98 -11.19 -3.91
N LYS A 72 -19.88 -11.32 -3.17
CA LYS A 72 -18.67 -11.98 -3.66
C LYS A 72 -18.97 -13.43 -4.06
N GLU A 73 -19.64 -14.20 -3.20
CA GLU A 73 -20.05 -15.59 -3.50
C GLU A 73 -20.89 -15.69 -4.79
N THR A 74 -21.81 -14.74 -5.03
CA THR A 74 -22.69 -14.78 -6.20
C THR A 74 -22.00 -14.33 -7.49
N TYR A 75 -21.20 -13.26 -7.44
CA TYR A 75 -20.69 -12.58 -8.63
C TYR A 75 -19.23 -12.91 -8.93
N CYS A 76 -18.39 -13.13 -7.91
CA CYS A 76 -17.00 -13.55 -8.12
C CYS A 76 -16.87 -15.00 -8.60
N ALA A 77 -17.95 -15.79 -8.60
CA ALA A 77 -17.98 -17.09 -9.25
C ALA A 77 -18.02 -16.97 -10.79
N LYS A 78 -18.36 -15.79 -11.33
CA LYS A 78 -18.36 -15.54 -12.78
C LYS A 78 -16.96 -15.11 -13.21
N SER A 79 -16.36 -15.83 -14.14
CA SER A 79 -14.97 -15.61 -14.58
C SER A 79 -14.71 -14.19 -15.09
N GLU A 80 -15.65 -13.63 -15.86
CA GLU A 80 -15.57 -12.24 -16.34
C GLU A 80 -15.44 -11.22 -15.19
N ILE A 81 -16.18 -11.44 -14.09
CA ILE A 81 -16.18 -10.56 -12.93
C ILE A 81 -14.98 -10.85 -12.05
N SER A 82 -14.58 -12.11 -11.86
CA SER A 82 -13.40 -12.43 -11.04
C SER A 82 -12.11 -11.89 -11.65
N ASN A 83 -11.99 -11.92 -12.97
CA ASN A 83 -10.84 -11.39 -13.69
C ASN A 83 -10.83 -9.86 -13.69
N ALA A 84 -11.98 -9.24 -13.96
CA ALA A 84 -12.08 -7.79 -13.92
C ALA A 84 -12.07 -7.22 -12.50
N CYS A 85 -12.39 -7.99 -11.47
CA CYS A 85 -12.45 -7.55 -10.08
C CYS A 85 -11.49 -8.35 -9.20
N GLU A 86 -10.27 -8.61 -9.65
CA GLU A 86 -9.32 -9.50 -8.98
C GLU A 86 -9.05 -9.06 -7.53
N ALA A 87 -8.79 -7.76 -7.32
CA ALA A 87 -8.58 -7.21 -5.99
C ALA A 87 -9.79 -7.39 -5.06
N THR A 88 -10.98 -7.23 -5.62
CA THR A 88 -12.23 -7.35 -4.87
C THR A 88 -12.64 -8.80 -4.63
N CYS A 89 -12.41 -9.70 -5.58
CA CYS A 89 -12.91 -11.08 -5.57
C CYS A 89 -11.93 -12.04 -4.91
N SER A 90 -10.63 -11.83 -5.07
CA SER A 90 -9.61 -12.66 -4.44
C SER A 90 -9.56 -12.45 -2.92
N SER A 91 -9.20 -13.52 -2.19
CA SER A 91 -8.83 -13.48 -0.78
C SER A 91 -7.33 -13.24 -0.56
N THR A 92 -6.53 -13.25 -1.63
CA THR A 92 -5.10 -12.91 -1.57
C THR A 92 -4.85 -11.41 -1.67
N CYS A 93 -5.88 -10.65 -2.05
CA CYS A 93 -5.84 -9.21 -2.29
C CYS A 93 -6.42 -8.40 -1.12
N ASP A 94 -6.07 -8.80 0.10
CA ASP A 94 -6.57 -8.15 1.31
C ASP A 94 -5.80 -6.88 1.67
N ASN A 95 -6.43 -6.04 2.49
CA ASN A 95 -5.71 -4.91 3.05
C ASN A 95 -4.68 -5.41 4.06
N ASP A 96 -3.52 -4.78 4.10
CA ASP A 96 -2.59 -4.91 5.22
C ASP A 96 -3.28 -4.40 6.49
N SER A 97 -3.55 -5.33 7.41
CA SER A 97 -4.24 -5.05 8.67
C SER A 97 -3.39 -4.25 9.67
N SER A 98 -2.06 -4.28 9.51
CA SER A 98 -1.09 -3.55 10.33
C SER A 98 -0.83 -2.14 9.80
N PHE A 99 -1.11 -1.89 8.52
CA PHE A 99 -0.89 -0.59 7.91
C PHE A 99 -1.85 0.48 8.43
N LYS A 100 -1.27 1.63 8.80
CA LYS A 100 -1.97 2.84 9.21
C LYS A 100 -1.36 4.05 8.51
N PHE A 101 -2.20 5.03 8.18
CA PHE A 101 -1.80 6.26 7.53
C PHE A 101 -2.50 7.48 8.14
N LYS A 102 -1.87 8.64 7.97
CA LYS A 102 -2.39 9.92 8.46
C LYS A 102 -3.36 10.52 7.46
N LEU A 103 -4.42 11.13 7.97
CA LEU A 103 -5.34 11.91 7.16
C LEU A 103 -4.71 13.26 6.80
N ALA A 104 -4.59 13.54 5.50
CA ALA A 104 -4.13 14.83 5.02
C ALA A 104 -5.14 15.93 5.41
N ASN A 105 -4.62 16.99 6.05
CA ASN A 105 -5.33 18.16 6.62
C ASN A 105 -6.13 17.92 7.92
N SER A 106 -5.71 16.98 8.77
CA SER A 106 -6.23 16.93 10.15
C SER A 106 -5.67 18.07 11.01
N ILE A 107 -6.34 19.23 11.02
CA ILE A 107 -6.12 20.27 12.03
C ILE A 107 -6.67 19.74 13.36
N GLY A 108 -5.78 19.45 14.32
CA GLY A 108 -6.12 18.91 15.63
C GLY A 108 -6.20 17.38 15.66
N ALA A 109 -5.22 16.77 16.33
CA ALA A 109 -4.99 15.34 16.49
C ALA A 109 -4.73 14.57 15.18
N ASN A 110 -3.47 14.18 14.97
CA ASN A 110 -3.06 13.17 14.00
C ASN A 110 -3.83 11.86 14.23
N LYS A 111 -4.98 11.69 13.58
CA LYS A 111 -5.71 10.41 13.63
C LYS A 111 -5.13 9.47 12.59
N ASP A 112 -4.32 8.54 13.05
CA ASP A 112 -3.92 7.39 12.25
C ASP A 112 -5.14 6.51 11.97
N VAL A 113 -5.38 6.21 10.70
CA VAL A 113 -6.48 5.37 10.24
C VAL A 113 -5.93 4.18 9.45
N ASN A 114 -6.70 3.10 9.37
CA ASN A 114 -6.36 1.95 8.53
C ASN A 114 -7.16 1.96 7.21
N CYS A 115 -6.88 1.00 6.33
CA CYS A 115 -7.54 0.87 5.03
C CYS A 115 -9.07 0.78 5.10
N ALA A 116 -9.62 0.21 6.18
CA ALA A 116 -11.07 0.14 6.38
C ALA A 116 -11.73 1.53 6.50
N TRP A 117 -10.98 2.56 6.87
CA TRP A 117 -11.48 3.94 6.91
C TRP A 117 -11.85 4.48 5.53
N ILE A 118 -11.12 4.09 4.48
CA ILE A 118 -11.37 4.55 3.10
C ILE A 118 -12.82 4.27 2.71
N THR A 119 -13.31 3.06 3.00
CA THR A 119 -14.66 2.60 2.64
C THR A 119 -15.69 2.80 3.75
N LYS A 120 -15.29 3.18 4.97
CA LYS A 120 -16.17 3.29 6.15
C LYS A 120 -17.39 4.20 5.92
N ASN A 121 -17.24 5.31 5.22
CA ASN A 121 -18.34 6.22 4.91
C ASN A 121 -18.67 6.18 3.41
N ARG A 122 -19.83 5.61 3.06
CA ARG A 122 -20.31 5.46 1.69
C ARG A 122 -20.37 6.76 0.88
N LYS A 123 -20.71 7.89 1.51
CA LYS A 123 -20.80 9.19 0.83
C LYS A 123 -19.42 9.81 0.56
N LYS A 124 -18.38 9.35 1.27
CA LYS A 124 -17.02 9.88 1.18
C LYS A 124 -16.04 8.90 0.53
N SER A 125 -16.43 7.64 0.32
CA SER A 125 -15.52 6.58 -0.13
C SER A 125 -14.92 6.85 -1.50
N ALA A 126 -15.66 7.46 -2.42
CA ALA A 126 -15.13 7.84 -3.74
C ALA A 126 -13.99 8.86 -3.62
N SER A 127 -14.26 10.01 -2.98
CA SER A 127 -13.22 11.04 -2.75
C SER A 127 -12.06 10.55 -1.88
N ARG A 128 -12.29 9.61 -0.96
CA ARG A 128 -11.21 8.99 -0.17
C ARG A 128 -10.35 8.07 -1.02
N LYS A 129 -10.96 7.29 -1.92
CA LYS A 129 -10.19 6.45 -2.84
C LYS A 129 -9.31 7.30 -3.75
N GLU A 130 -9.89 8.31 -4.40
CA GLU A 130 -9.16 9.26 -5.24
C GLU A 130 -7.97 9.88 -4.49
N LYS A 131 -8.18 10.30 -3.25
CA LYS A 131 -7.14 10.97 -2.46
C LYS A 131 -6.04 10.04 -1.93
N TYR A 132 -6.37 8.82 -1.50
CA TYR A 132 -5.45 7.99 -0.72
C TYR A 132 -4.96 6.73 -1.45
N CYS A 133 -5.66 6.27 -2.50
CA CYS A 133 -5.29 5.02 -3.15
C CYS A 133 -4.09 5.12 -4.08
N GLY A 134 -3.75 6.32 -4.58
CA GLY A 134 -2.48 6.51 -5.31
C GLY A 134 -1.26 6.25 -4.43
N THR A 135 -1.28 6.75 -3.19
CA THR A 135 -0.15 6.63 -2.26
C THR A 135 -0.20 5.36 -1.40
N HIS A 136 -1.39 4.85 -1.08
CA HIS A 136 -1.57 3.75 -0.12
C HIS A 136 -2.24 2.52 -0.74
N GLY A 137 -2.49 2.49 -2.05
CA GLY A 137 -3.19 1.40 -2.71
C GLY A 137 -2.49 0.04 -2.64
N THR A 138 -1.15 0.03 -2.50
CA THR A 138 -0.36 -1.19 -2.21
C THR A 138 -0.74 -1.85 -0.90
N TYR A 139 -1.01 -1.06 0.14
CA TYR A 139 -1.36 -1.57 1.47
C TYR A 139 -2.87 -1.75 1.62
N CYS A 140 -3.65 -0.93 0.91
CA CYS A 140 -5.10 -0.89 1.01
C CYS A 140 -5.79 -1.55 -0.19
N VAL A 141 -5.31 -2.72 -0.57
CA VAL A 141 -5.65 -3.43 -1.82
C VAL A 141 -7.17 -3.58 -2.00
N SER A 142 -7.86 -4.30 -1.11
CA SER A 142 -9.31 -4.52 -1.22
C SER A 142 -10.15 -3.27 -0.90
N ALA A 143 -9.62 -2.31 -0.15
CA ALA A 143 -10.30 -1.05 0.12
C ALA A 143 -10.24 -0.10 -1.07
N CYS A 144 -9.10 -0.05 -1.75
CA CYS A 144 -8.86 0.77 -2.91
C CYS A 144 -9.46 0.14 -4.15
N GLY A 145 -9.27 -1.17 -4.36
CA GLY A 145 -9.42 -1.79 -5.67
C GLY A 145 -8.47 -1.05 -6.60
N ARG A 146 -7.21 -1.49 -6.70
CA ARG A 146 -6.27 -0.77 -7.57
C ARG A 146 -6.87 -0.74 -8.97
N CYS A 147 -7.06 0.43 -9.55
CA CYS A 147 -7.32 0.51 -10.98
C CYS A 147 -5.98 0.25 -11.66
N SER A 148 -5.84 -0.85 -12.39
CA SER A 148 -4.84 -0.87 -13.47
C SER A 148 -5.29 0.18 -14.47
N ALA A 149 -4.49 1.23 -14.61
CA ALA A 149 -4.66 2.22 -15.68
C ALA A 149 -4.41 1.56 -17.04
#